data_AF-A0A656D1G0-F1
#
_entry.id   AF-A0A656D1G0-F1
#
_cell.length_a   1.000
_cell.length_b   1.000
_cell.length_c   1.000
_cell.angle_alpha   90.00
_cell.angle_beta   90.00
_cell.angle_gamma   90.00
#
_symmetry.space_group_name_H-M   'P 1'
#
loop_
_entity.id
_entity.type
_entity.pdbx_description
1 polymer ?
#
loop_
_entity_poly.entity_id
_entity_poly.type
_entity_poly.pdbx_seq_one_letter_code
_entity_poly.pdbx_strand_id
1 'polypeptide(L)' 'HRLRQEFYGDKPNQKLFEKRVLTEAVHEIGHLLNLKHCSNPNCVMFFSNSILDTDRKGFLFCNGCRSKFKILK' A
#
# COMPACT_ATOMS: atom_id res chain seq x y z
N HIS A 1 -0.52 -1.69 -13.51
CA HIS A 1 -0.26 -2.47 -12.28
C HIS A 1 -0.66 -3.94 -12.45
N ARG A 2 0.11 -4.84 -11.83
CA ARG A 2 -0.08 -6.30 -11.86
C ARG A 2 -0.79 -6.79 -10.58
N LEU A 3 -1.98 -6.24 -10.29
CA LEU A 3 -2.69 -6.48 -9.01
C LEU A 3 -3.62 -7.69 -9.04
N ARG A 4 -4.09 -8.07 -10.23
CA ARG A 4 -4.91 -9.26 -10.43
C ARG A 4 -4.08 -10.52 -10.25
N GLN A 5 -4.60 -11.52 -9.54
CA GLN A 5 -3.92 -12.79 -9.35
C GLN A 5 -3.74 -13.55 -10.67
N GLU A 6 -4.67 -13.35 -11.59
CA GLU A 6 -4.67 -13.89 -12.94
C GLU A 6 -3.40 -13.51 -13.72
N PHE A 7 -2.78 -12.37 -13.39
CA PHE A 7 -1.50 -11.97 -13.97
C PHE A 7 -0.36 -12.96 -13.64
N TYR A 8 -0.47 -13.67 -12.52
CA TYR A 8 0.52 -14.62 -12.02
C TYR A 8 0.11 -16.09 -12.27
N GLY A 9 -0.96 -16.33 -13.04
CA GLY A 9 -1.45 -17.68 -13.35
C GLY A 9 -2.40 -18.30 -12.31
N ASP A 10 -2.73 -17.54 -11.26
CA ASP A 10 -3.66 -17.97 -10.21
C ASP A 10 -5.12 -17.72 -10.59
N LYS A 11 -6.04 -18.39 -9.88
CA LYS A 11 -7.49 -18.14 -9.99
C LYS A 11 -7.83 -16.72 -9.52
N PRO A 12 -8.90 -16.11 -10.09
CA PRO A 12 -9.33 -14.77 -9.66
C PRO A 12 -9.73 -14.77 -8.19
N ASN A 13 -9.34 -13.69 -7.50
CA ASN A 13 -9.71 -13.43 -6.11
C ASN A 13 -10.06 -11.95 -5.94
N GLN A 14 -11.35 -11.66 -6.00
CA GLN A 14 -11.86 -10.30 -5.96
C GLN A 14 -11.49 -9.57 -4.66
N LYS A 15 -11.56 -10.25 -3.51
CA LYS A 15 -11.19 -9.66 -2.21
C LYS A 15 -9.72 -9.27 -2.15
N LEU A 16 -8.83 -10.10 -2.69
CA LEU A 16 -7.40 -9.80 -2.73
C LEU A 16 -7.10 -8.66 -3.69
N PHE A 17 -7.77 -8.63 -4.85
CA PHE A 17 -7.66 -7.52 -5.79
C PHE A 17 -8.08 -6.19 -5.16
N GLU A 18 -9.23 -6.14 -4.49
CA GLU A 18 -9.71 -4.95 -3.77
C GLU A 18 -8.75 -4.51 -2.67
N LYS A 19 -8.21 -5.45 -1.88
CA LYS A 19 -7.21 -5.16 -0.85
C LYS A 19 -5.95 -4.52 -1.46
N ARG A 20 -5.46 -5.05 -2.58
CA ARG A 20 -4.27 -4.55 -3.30
C ARG A 20 -4.52 -3.15 -3.87
N VAL A 21 -5.69 -2.93 -4.49
CA VAL A 21 -6.11 -1.62 -5.00
C VAL A 21 -6.16 -0.60 -3.87
N LEU A 22 -6.81 -0.93 -2.75
CA LEU A 22 -6.87 -0.04 -1.59
C LEU A 22 -5.47 0.29 -1.05
N THR A 23 -4.60 -0.71 -0.98
CA THR A 23 -3.23 -0.55 -0.47
C THR A 23 -2.40 0.41 -1.33
N GLU A 24 -2.39 0.21 -2.64
CA GLU A 24 -1.62 1.08 -3.54
C GLU A 24 -2.29 2.45 -3.71
N ALA A 25 -3.62 2.55 -3.71
CA ALA A 25 -4.31 3.83 -3.72
C ALA A 25 -3.95 4.68 -2.48
N VAL A 26 -3.95 4.08 -1.29
CA VAL A 26 -3.54 4.77 -0.06
C VAL A 26 -2.05 5.13 -0.06
N HIS A 27 -1.18 4.30 -0.68
CA HIS A 27 0.24 4.60 -0.86
C HIS A 27 0.44 5.88 -1.69
N GLU A 28 -0.19 5.95 -2.86
CA GLU A 28 -0.09 7.12 -3.75
C GLU A 28 -0.73 8.37 -3.14
N ILE A 29 -1.87 8.23 -2.44
CA ILE A 29 -2.45 9.33 -1.66
C ILE A 29 -1.46 9.80 -0.57
N GLY A 30 -0.74 8.88 0.07
CA GLY A 30 0.32 9.22 1.00
C GLY A 30 1.41 10.10 0.36
N HIS A 31 1.79 9.81 -0.89
CA HIS A 31 2.71 10.66 -1.65
C HIS A 31 2.11 12.05 -1.97
N LEU A 32 0.82 12.15 -2.30
CA LEU A 32 0.12 13.44 -2.45
C LEU A 32 0.11 14.26 -1.15
N LEU A 33 0.12 13.59 0.01
CA LEU A 33 0.25 14.18 1.34
C LEU A 33 1.71 14.36 1.78
N ASN A 34 2.64 14.33 0.83
CA ASN A 34 4.08 14.56 1.02
C ASN A 34 4.78 13.54 1.95
N LEU A 35 4.23 12.33 2.07
CA LEU A 35 4.92 11.23 2.75
C LEU A 35 5.93 10.59 1.79
N LYS A 36 7.17 10.40 2.27
CA LYS A 36 8.19 9.59 1.59
C LYS A 36 8.03 8.11 1.93
N HIS A 37 8.73 7.26 1.19
CA HIS A 37 8.82 5.84 1.50
C HIS A 37 9.22 5.60 2.96
N CYS A 38 8.64 4.57 3.56
CA CYS A 38 8.89 4.13 4.92
C CYS A 38 9.73 2.84 4.90
N SER A 39 10.69 2.71 5.81
CA SER A 39 11.48 1.48 5.98
C SER A 39 10.71 0.37 6.71
N ASN A 40 9.55 0.68 7.32
CA ASN A 40 8.73 -0.32 7.98
C ASN A 40 7.97 -1.17 6.94
N PRO A 41 8.25 -2.48 6.82
CA PRO A 41 7.66 -3.36 5.81
C PRO A 41 6.14 -3.58 5.95
N ASN A 42 5.57 -3.19 7.09
CA ASN A 42 4.14 -3.27 7.40
C ASN A 42 3.42 -1.91 7.30
N CYS A 43 4.11 -0.88 6.81
CA CYS A 43 3.51 0.43 6.57
C CYS A 43 3.06 0.53 5.11
N VAL A 44 1.88 1.10 4.86
CA VAL A 44 1.40 1.36 3.49
C VAL A 44 2.41 2.16 2.66
N MET A 45 3.23 3.02 3.27
CA MET A 45 4.31 3.78 2.62
C MET A 45 5.59 2.97 2.34
N PHE A 46 5.62 1.67 2.63
CA PHE A 46 6.73 0.82 2.20
C PHE A 46 6.76 0.72 0.68
N PHE A 47 7.95 0.82 0.09
CA PHE A 47 8.15 0.69 -1.34
C PHE A 47 8.03 -0.78 -1.77
N SER A 48 7.02 -1.09 -2.59
CA SER A 48 6.78 -2.45 -3.06
C SER A 48 7.64 -2.76 -4.29
N ASN A 49 8.60 -3.68 -4.17
CA ASN A 49 9.34 -4.21 -5.33
C ASN A 49 8.62 -5.39 -5.99
N SER A 50 7.71 -6.02 -5.26
CA SER A 50 6.95 -7.19 -5.67
C SER A 50 5.50 -7.12 -5.21
N ILE A 51 4.64 -7.97 -5.78
CA ILE A 51 3.25 -8.08 -5.31
C ILE A 51 3.15 -8.60 -3.88
N LEU A 52 4.13 -9.42 -3.45
CA LEU A 52 4.21 -9.94 -2.09
C LEU A 52 4.47 -8.82 -1.08
N ASP A 53 5.21 -7.77 -1.46
CA ASP A 53 5.40 -6.59 -0.62
C ASP A 53 4.07 -5.84 -0.40
N THR A 54 3.26 -5.68 -1.46
CA THR A 54 1.92 -5.08 -1.38
C THR A 54 0.98 -5.92 -0.52
N ASP A 55 1.02 -7.25 -0.67
CA ASP A 55 0.19 -8.17 0.13
C ASP A 55 0.55 -8.12 1.63
N ARG A 56 1.84 -7.96 1.94
CA ARG A 56 2.38 -7.83 3.30
C ARG A 56 2.03 -6.48 3.94
N LYS A 57 2.31 -5.36 3.27
CA LYS A 57 2.26 -4.03 3.91
C LYS A 57 0.84 -3.58 4.26
N GLY A 58 -0.15 -3.95 3.44
CA GLY A 58 -1.54 -3.54 3.61
C GLY A 58 -1.75 -2.02 3.55
N PHE A 59 -2.98 -1.57 3.83
CA PHE A 59 -3.40 -0.18 3.61
C PHE A 59 -3.22 0.76 4.82
N LEU A 60 -2.58 0.30 5.91
CA LEU A 60 -2.45 1.09 7.14
C LEU A 60 -1.10 1.82 7.23
N PHE A 61 -1.14 3.09 7.64
CA PHE A 61 0.06 3.83 8.01
C PHE A 61 0.64 3.31 9.35
N CYS A 62 1.96 3.27 9.49
CA CYS A 62 2.58 3.06 10.79
C CYS A 62 2.48 4.32 11.67
N ASN A 63 2.78 4.21 12.97
CA ASN A 63 2.74 5.36 13.90
C ASN A 63 3.61 6.53 13.42
N GLY A 64 4.79 6.27 12.85
CA GLY A 64 5.69 7.31 12.36
C GLY A 64 5.22 7.99 11.07
N CYS A 65 4.40 7.34 10.23
CA CYS A 65 3.74 8.01 9.10
C CYS A 65 2.48 8.75 9.55
N ARG A 66 1.73 8.17 10.50
CA ARG A 66 0.55 8.82 11.09
C ARG A 66 0.88 10.16 11.75
N SER A 67 1.98 10.22 12.50
CA SER A 67 2.40 11.46 13.18
C SER A 67 2.86 12.57 12.22
N LYS A 68 3.15 12.24 10.96
CA LYS A 68 3.51 13.21 9.91
C LYS A 68 2.29 13.87 9.27
N PHE A 69 1.09 13.32 9.47
CA PHE A 69 -0.15 14.03 9.13
C PHE A 69 -0.28 15.23 10.07
N LYS A 70 0.25 16.37 9.64
CA LYS A 70 -0.25 17.65 10.10
C LYS A 70 -1.61 17.81 9.43
N ILE A 71 -2.65 17.29 10.08
CA ILE A 71 -4.02 17.70 9.74
C ILE A 71 -3.97 19.22 9.78
N LEU A 72 -4.28 19.84 8.65
CA LEU A 72 -4.49 21.28 8.54
C LEU A 72 -5.37 21.68 9.73
N LYS A 73 -4.80 22.44 10.66
CA LYS A 73 -5.63 23.18 11.61
C LYS A 73 -6.41 24.24 10.85
#